data_AF-A0A2E2XWW4-F1
#
_entry.id   AF-A0A2E2XWW4-F1
#
_cell.length_a   1.000
_cell.length_b   1.000
_cell.length_c   1.000
_cell.angle_alpha   90.00
_cell.angle_beta   90.00
_cell.angle_gamma   90.00
#
_symmetry.space_group_name_H-M   'P 1'
#
loop_
_entity.id
_entity.type
_entity.pdbx_description
1 polymer ?
#
loop_
_entity_poly.entity_id
_entity_poly.type
_entity_poly.pdbx_seq_one_letter_code
_entity_poly.pdbx_strand_id
1 'polypeptide(L)'
;MFTITVSNAQKAVELTYNLNVGDKYEFNTELNQDISFDANGQTMTLEQVMSFQMGTEVNSITDGLIMQDLKFEKVSMNQKIFGMELNYNSEDESTWTGMGAQIADQFNKIIGLSINFGMDNKGSIEQIDLSKVKGVDDLTNNLTSGSNYALYPEGKIKVGESWEKNIKPLKGSEMKVFIKYTLLKITKKQVVISLDGTLSGNVVDGTEVKLDGVTEGELIVDINTGMLVNSTMDIDLTIEIEQQGMKIPANIISTSTTTVVKK
;
A
#
# COMPACT_ATOMS: atom_id res chain seq x y z
N MET A 1 -44.23 37.81 0.16
CA MET A 1 -43.47 36.97 -0.78
C MET A 1 -42.54 36.12 0.08
N PHE A 2 -42.82 34.83 0.26
CA PHE A 2 -41.98 33.94 1.07
C PHE A 2 -40.95 33.29 0.14
N THR A 3 -39.69 33.67 0.28
CA THR A 3 -38.57 32.99 -0.37
C THR A 3 -38.32 31.69 0.38
N ILE A 4 -38.70 30.56 -0.22
CA ILE A 4 -38.32 29.24 0.27
C ILE A 4 -36.86 29.03 -0.13
N THR A 5 -35.95 29.23 0.80
CA THR A 5 -34.56 28.75 0.67
C THR A 5 -34.58 27.23 0.78
N VAL A 6 -34.58 26.54 -0.35
CA VAL A 6 -34.32 25.10 -0.39
C VAL A 6 -32.83 24.91 -0.06
N SER A 7 -32.55 24.68 1.22
CA SER A 7 -31.25 24.18 1.65
C SER A 7 -31.09 22.78 1.07
N ASN A 8 -30.37 22.66 -0.05
CA ASN A 8 -29.86 21.37 -0.49
C ASN A 8 -28.84 20.91 0.56
N ALA A 9 -29.28 20.13 1.54
CA ALA A 9 -28.39 19.46 2.46
C ALA A 9 -27.48 18.54 1.64
N GLN A 10 -26.24 18.98 1.40
CA GLN A 10 -25.26 18.19 0.67
C GLN A 10 -25.07 16.86 1.40
N LYS A 11 -25.22 15.76 0.65
CA LYS A 11 -25.10 14.40 1.19
C LYS A 11 -23.75 14.27 1.90
N ALA A 12 -23.80 13.86 3.17
CA ALA A 12 -22.63 13.60 3.98
C ALA A 12 -22.55 12.10 4.31
N VAL A 13 -21.34 11.59 4.49
CA VAL A 13 -21.06 10.20 4.81
C VAL A 13 -20.05 10.14 5.94
N GLU A 14 -20.21 9.17 6.84
CA GLU A 14 -19.21 8.83 7.83
C GLU A 14 -18.51 7.57 7.35
N LEU A 15 -17.18 7.62 7.24
CA LEU A 15 -16.37 6.48 6.81
C LEU A 15 -15.76 5.81 8.03
N THR A 16 -16.04 4.51 8.14
CA THR A 16 -15.52 3.61 9.17
C THR A 16 -15.39 2.21 8.60
N TYR A 17 -14.45 1.43 9.13
CA TYR A 17 -14.40 -0.01 8.90
C TYR A 17 -15.47 -0.68 9.75
N ASN A 18 -16.56 -1.08 9.09
CA ASN A 18 -17.71 -1.74 9.68
C ASN A 18 -17.69 -3.23 9.28
N LEU A 19 -16.72 -3.95 9.84
CA LEU A 19 -16.45 -5.35 9.54
C LEU A 19 -17.08 -6.28 10.58
N ASN A 20 -17.28 -7.53 10.21
CA ASN A 20 -17.75 -8.59 11.10
C ASN A 20 -16.68 -9.65 11.29
N VAL A 21 -16.67 -10.30 12.45
CA VAL A 21 -15.84 -11.50 12.67
C VAL A 21 -16.18 -12.55 11.61
N GLY A 22 -15.15 -13.10 10.99
CA GLY A 22 -15.24 -14.06 9.89
C GLY A 22 -15.39 -13.43 8.50
N ASP A 23 -15.48 -12.09 8.37
CA ASP A 23 -15.38 -11.45 7.05
C ASP A 23 -14.01 -11.76 6.42
N LYS A 24 -14.03 -12.14 5.14
CA LYS A 24 -12.83 -12.46 4.35
C LYS A 24 -12.74 -11.58 3.12
N TYR A 25 -11.54 -11.10 2.83
CA TYR A 25 -11.27 -10.29 1.65
C TYR A 25 -10.03 -10.79 0.93
N GLU A 26 -10.04 -10.68 -0.39
CA GLU A 26 -8.89 -10.92 -1.25
C GLU A 26 -8.49 -9.62 -1.92
N PHE A 27 -7.23 -9.26 -1.77
CA PHE A 27 -6.58 -8.13 -2.40
C PHE A 27 -5.76 -8.65 -3.57
N ASN A 28 -6.06 -8.17 -4.78
CA ASN A 28 -5.28 -8.42 -5.97
C ASN A 28 -4.64 -7.10 -6.40
N THR A 29 -3.33 -7.00 -6.24
CA THR A 29 -2.55 -5.81 -6.55
C THR A 29 -1.64 -6.09 -7.73
N GLU A 30 -1.66 -5.21 -8.72
CA GLU A 30 -0.67 -5.13 -9.78
C GLU A 30 0.17 -3.87 -9.58
N LEU A 31 1.47 -3.99 -9.78
CA LEU A 31 2.43 -2.91 -9.65
C LEU A 31 3.31 -2.91 -10.90
N ASN A 32 3.37 -1.78 -11.60
CA ASN A 32 4.25 -1.58 -12.74
C ASN A 32 5.25 -0.47 -12.40
N GLN A 33 6.53 -0.77 -12.51
CA GLN A 33 7.63 0.06 -12.04
C GLN A 33 8.69 0.23 -13.13
N ASP A 34 9.06 1.49 -13.36
CA ASP A 34 10.23 1.88 -14.11
C ASP A 34 11.26 2.46 -13.15
N ILE A 35 12.34 1.73 -12.93
CA ILE A 35 13.43 2.09 -12.03
C ILE A 35 14.63 2.49 -12.87
N SER A 36 15.07 3.74 -12.75
CA SER A 36 16.28 4.25 -13.39
C SER A 36 17.33 4.56 -12.34
N PHE A 37 18.55 4.03 -12.48
CA PHE A 37 19.62 4.24 -11.51
C PHE A 37 20.99 4.32 -12.18
N ASP A 38 21.91 5.06 -11.57
CA ASP A 38 23.27 5.20 -12.10
C ASP A 38 24.21 4.16 -11.49
N ALA A 39 24.85 3.35 -12.35
CA ALA A 39 25.90 2.42 -11.95
C ALA A 39 27.13 2.58 -12.86
N ASN A 40 28.31 2.74 -12.26
CA ASN A 40 29.58 2.90 -12.99
C ASN A 40 29.57 4.02 -14.06
N GLY A 41 28.85 5.11 -13.81
CA GLY A 41 28.75 6.24 -14.73
C GLY A 41 27.85 6.00 -15.95
N GLN A 42 27.05 4.93 -15.94
CA GLN A 42 26.01 4.66 -16.93
C GLN A 42 24.64 4.62 -16.24
N THR A 43 23.66 5.29 -16.81
CA THR A 43 22.26 5.16 -16.38
C THR A 43 21.71 3.83 -16.86
N MET A 44 21.20 3.05 -15.92
CA MET A 44 20.55 1.78 -16.15
C MET A 44 19.04 1.93 -15.93
N THR A 45 18.26 1.17 -16.69
CA THR A 45 16.80 1.10 -16.53
C THR A 45 16.37 -0.34 -16.29
N LEU A 46 15.46 -0.49 -15.35
CA LEU A 46 14.87 -1.72 -14.88
C LEU A 46 13.35 -1.56 -14.97
N GLU A 47 12.72 -2.31 -15.87
CA GLU A 47 11.26 -2.40 -15.95
C GLU A 47 10.81 -3.60 -15.11
N GLN A 48 9.79 -3.42 -14.27
CA GLN A 48 9.32 -4.46 -13.35
C GLN A 48 7.80 -4.43 -13.24
N VAL A 49 7.17 -5.57 -13.50
CA VAL A 49 5.74 -5.79 -13.24
C VAL A 49 5.60 -6.85 -12.17
N MET A 50 4.96 -6.52 -11.06
CA MET A 50 4.64 -7.45 -9.98
C MET A 50 3.13 -7.61 -9.82
N SER A 51 2.72 -8.80 -9.41
CA SER A 51 1.35 -9.04 -8.97
C SER A 51 1.36 -9.76 -7.64
N PHE A 52 0.50 -9.31 -6.73
CA PHE A 52 0.32 -9.87 -5.39
C PHE A 52 -1.14 -10.26 -5.20
N GLN A 53 -1.37 -11.49 -4.75
CA GLN A 53 -2.65 -11.92 -4.20
C GLN A 53 -2.49 -12.11 -2.69
N MET A 54 -3.27 -11.36 -1.92
CA MET A 54 -3.28 -11.43 -0.46
C MET A 54 -4.69 -11.72 0.05
N GLY A 55 -4.80 -12.61 1.02
CA GLY A 55 -6.04 -12.90 1.74
C GLY A 55 -6.05 -12.25 3.11
N THR A 56 -7.19 -11.71 3.53
CA THR A 56 -7.43 -11.29 4.92
C THR A 56 -8.66 -11.95 5.52
N GLU A 57 -8.63 -12.14 6.84
CA GLU A 57 -9.75 -12.67 7.62
C GLU A 57 -9.86 -11.91 8.95
N VAL A 58 -11.06 -11.46 9.30
CA VAL A 58 -11.33 -10.79 10.57
C VAL A 58 -11.49 -11.83 11.68
N ASN A 59 -10.53 -11.86 12.60
CA ASN A 59 -10.44 -12.85 13.67
C ASN A 59 -11.28 -12.48 14.88
N SER A 60 -11.25 -11.21 15.30
CA SER A 60 -11.99 -10.73 16.47
C SER A 60 -12.18 -9.22 16.41
N ILE A 61 -13.23 -8.73 17.07
CA ILE A 61 -13.47 -7.29 17.27
C ILE A 61 -13.75 -7.07 18.76
N THR A 62 -12.83 -6.39 19.44
CA THR A 62 -12.91 -6.14 20.90
C THR A 62 -12.52 -4.70 21.17
N ASP A 63 -13.37 -3.96 21.90
CA ASP A 63 -13.12 -2.55 22.27
C ASP A 63 -12.76 -1.64 21.08
N GLY A 64 -13.33 -1.92 19.89
CA GLY A 64 -13.08 -1.16 18.66
C GLY A 64 -11.81 -1.57 17.90
N LEU A 65 -11.01 -2.48 18.45
CA LEU A 65 -9.85 -3.06 17.77
C LEU A 65 -10.28 -4.23 16.88
N ILE A 66 -10.03 -4.11 15.57
CA ILE A 66 -10.33 -5.11 14.55
C ILE A 66 -9.07 -5.93 14.29
N MET A 67 -9.07 -7.18 14.76
CA MET A 67 -7.98 -8.13 14.53
C MET A 67 -8.15 -8.87 13.23
N GLN A 68 -7.08 -8.92 12.44
CA GLN A 68 -7.06 -9.59 11.14
C GLN A 68 -5.81 -10.45 10.97
N ASP A 69 -5.97 -11.55 10.26
CA ASP A 69 -4.87 -12.26 9.61
C ASP A 69 -4.67 -11.69 8.20
N LEU A 70 -3.42 -11.50 7.80
CA LEU A 70 -2.99 -11.23 6.44
C LEU A 70 -2.13 -12.40 5.96
N LYS A 71 -2.41 -12.91 4.75
CA LYS A 71 -1.65 -13.98 4.10
C LYS A 71 -1.28 -13.58 2.69
N PHE A 72 -0.02 -13.75 2.32
CA PHE A 72 0.37 -13.74 0.92
C PHE A 72 0.07 -15.09 0.33
N GLU A 73 -0.77 -15.11 -0.69
CA GLU A 73 -1.18 -16.34 -1.36
C GLU A 73 -0.34 -16.57 -2.61
N LYS A 74 -0.17 -15.52 -3.42
CA LYS A 74 0.54 -15.61 -4.70
C LYS A 74 1.35 -14.36 -4.99
N VAL A 75 2.48 -14.58 -5.65
CA VAL A 75 3.34 -13.51 -6.16
C VAL A 75 3.83 -13.89 -7.55
N SER A 76 3.72 -12.97 -8.50
CA SER A 76 4.41 -13.06 -9.78
C SER A 76 5.20 -11.80 -10.06
N MET A 77 6.30 -11.94 -10.79
CA MET A 77 7.16 -10.84 -11.18
C MET A 77 7.73 -11.08 -12.58
N ASN A 78 7.61 -10.08 -13.44
CA ASN A 78 8.34 -9.98 -14.70
C ASN A 78 9.29 -8.79 -14.57
N GLN A 79 10.55 -8.99 -14.93
CA GLN A 79 11.58 -7.98 -14.80
C GLN A 79 12.43 -7.95 -16.07
N LYS A 80 12.68 -6.76 -16.61
CA LYS A 80 13.56 -6.55 -17.76
C LYS A 80 14.70 -5.61 -17.41
N ILE A 81 15.91 -6.08 -17.61
CA ILE A 81 17.14 -5.31 -17.38
C ILE A 81 18.20 -5.74 -18.39
N PHE A 82 18.84 -4.77 -19.07
CA PHE A 82 19.86 -5.04 -20.10
C PHE A 82 19.43 -6.03 -21.21
N GLY A 83 18.15 -6.03 -21.59
CA GLY A 83 17.62 -6.97 -22.59
C GLY A 83 17.54 -8.42 -22.10
N MET A 84 17.89 -8.69 -20.84
CA MET A 84 17.54 -9.93 -20.16
C MET A 84 16.15 -9.79 -19.57
N GLU A 85 15.36 -10.84 -19.70
CA GLU A 85 14.04 -10.95 -19.08
C GLU A 85 14.10 -12.02 -18.00
N LEU A 86 13.59 -11.67 -16.84
CA LEU A 86 13.45 -12.55 -15.70
C LEU A 86 11.97 -12.70 -15.38
N ASN A 87 11.55 -13.93 -15.20
CA ASN A 87 10.19 -14.29 -14.82
C ASN A 87 10.23 -15.11 -13.54
N TYR A 88 9.35 -14.76 -12.61
CA TYR A 88 9.09 -15.51 -11.39
C TYR A 88 7.58 -15.64 -11.19
N ASN A 89 7.13 -16.83 -10.82
CA ASN A 89 5.75 -17.08 -10.40
C ASN A 89 5.77 -18.09 -9.25
N SER A 90 5.16 -17.74 -8.13
CA SER A 90 5.10 -18.59 -6.94
C SER A 90 4.30 -19.87 -7.13
N GLU A 91 3.50 -19.98 -8.18
CA GLU A 91 2.74 -21.20 -8.51
C GLU A 91 3.40 -22.04 -9.61
N ASP A 92 4.52 -21.58 -10.18
CA ASP A 92 5.23 -22.27 -11.24
C ASP A 92 6.71 -22.45 -10.88
N GLU A 93 7.03 -23.60 -10.29
CA GLU A 93 8.40 -23.97 -9.88
C GLU A 93 9.40 -23.96 -11.04
N SER A 94 8.94 -24.08 -12.30
CA SER A 94 9.85 -24.01 -13.46
C SER A 94 10.50 -22.62 -13.61
N THR A 95 9.86 -21.59 -13.06
CA THR A 95 10.40 -20.23 -12.99
C THR A 95 11.44 -20.03 -11.89
N TRP A 96 11.62 -21.01 -10.99
CA TRP A 96 12.54 -20.92 -9.83
C TRP A 96 13.95 -21.37 -10.17
N THR A 97 14.49 -20.83 -11.27
CA THR A 97 15.83 -21.18 -11.77
C THR A 97 16.68 -19.94 -11.97
N GLY A 98 18.01 -20.08 -11.87
CA GLY A 98 18.93 -18.95 -11.96
C GLY A 98 18.63 -17.86 -10.94
N MET A 99 18.50 -16.60 -11.40
CA MET A 99 18.08 -15.47 -10.55
C MET A 99 16.65 -15.62 -10.02
N GLY A 100 15.76 -16.35 -10.71
CA GLY A 100 14.41 -16.67 -10.23
C GLY A 100 14.41 -17.51 -8.95
N ALA A 101 15.43 -18.35 -8.74
CA ALA A 101 15.59 -19.12 -7.49
C ALA A 101 15.89 -18.21 -6.29
N GLN A 102 16.61 -17.11 -6.50
CA GLN A 102 16.92 -16.15 -5.43
C GLN A 102 15.67 -15.37 -5.02
N ILE A 103 14.82 -15.02 -6.00
CA ILE A 103 13.52 -14.38 -5.76
C ILE A 103 12.57 -15.34 -5.04
N ALA A 104 12.54 -16.60 -5.47
CA ALA A 104 11.78 -17.65 -4.82
C ALA A 104 12.20 -17.81 -3.35
N ASP A 105 13.50 -17.81 -3.03
CA ASP A 105 13.99 -17.90 -1.65
C ASP A 105 13.50 -16.73 -0.77
N GLN A 106 13.28 -15.55 -1.33
CA GLN A 106 12.76 -14.40 -0.58
C GLN A 106 11.24 -14.49 -0.40
N PHE A 107 10.48 -14.69 -1.48
CA PHE A 107 9.03 -14.70 -1.42
C PHE A 107 8.44 -15.96 -0.79
N ASN A 108 9.04 -17.14 -1.02
CA ASN A 108 8.55 -18.39 -0.44
C ASN A 108 8.68 -18.43 1.09
N LYS A 109 9.50 -17.55 1.69
CA LYS A 109 9.55 -17.39 3.15
C LYS A 109 8.32 -16.68 3.70
N ILE A 110 7.61 -15.88 2.90
CA ILE A 110 6.43 -15.14 3.35
C ILE A 110 5.12 -15.71 2.80
N ILE A 111 5.15 -16.39 1.66
CA ILE A 111 3.96 -16.99 1.06
C ILE A 111 3.43 -18.08 1.98
N GLY A 112 2.13 -18.02 2.27
CA GLY A 112 1.46 -18.88 3.22
C GLY A 112 1.68 -18.54 4.70
N LEU A 113 2.55 -17.59 5.05
CA LEU A 113 2.64 -17.08 6.41
C LEU A 113 1.43 -16.22 6.76
N SER A 114 0.94 -16.39 7.98
CA SER A 114 -0.15 -15.58 8.55
C SER A 114 0.43 -14.50 9.45
N ILE A 115 0.31 -13.25 9.03
CA ILE A 115 0.71 -12.06 9.78
C ILE A 115 -0.52 -11.53 10.50
N ASN A 116 -0.43 -11.41 11.82
CA ASN A 116 -1.55 -10.91 12.63
C ASN A 116 -1.38 -9.41 12.83
N PHE A 117 -2.42 -8.63 12.58
CA PHE A 117 -2.42 -7.20 12.86
C PHE A 117 -3.78 -6.74 13.40
N GLY A 118 -3.77 -5.60 14.09
CA GLY A 118 -4.96 -4.97 14.64
C GLY A 118 -5.03 -3.52 14.20
N MET A 119 -6.23 -3.10 13.77
CA MET A 119 -6.50 -1.73 13.39
C MET A 119 -7.73 -1.17 14.12
N ASP A 120 -7.79 0.14 14.30
CA ASP A 120 -9.01 0.81 14.74
C ASP A 120 -10.09 0.83 13.62
N ASN A 121 -11.28 1.34 13.94
CA ASN A 121 -12.35 1.47 12.96
C ASN A 121 -12.14 2.61 11.93
N LYS A 122 -11.00 3.32 11.99
CA LYS A 122 -10.59 4.36 11.04
C LYS A 122 -9.41 3.92 10.17
N GLY A 123 -8.89 2.71 10.36
CA GLY A 123 -7.80 2.12 9.58
C GLY A 123 -6.41 2.35 10.17
N SER A 124 -6.29 2.99 11.34
CA SER A 124 -5.01 3.15 12.02
C SER A 124 -4.54 1.78 12.51
N ILE A 125 -3.38 1.32 12.06
CA ILE A 125 -2.76 0.09 12.56
C ILE A 125 -2.20 0.36 13.95
N GLU A 126 -2.75 -0.32 14.96
CA GLU A 126 -2.38 -0.17 16.37
C GLU A 126 -1.42 -1.28 16.82
N GLN A 127 -1.46 -2.44 16.15
CA GLN A 127 -0.57 -3.56 16.47
C GLN A 127 -0.29 -4.44 15.26
N ILE A 128 0.92 -5.02 15.24
CA ILE A 128 1.31 -6.03 14.27
C ILE A 128 2.26 -7.04 14.91
N ASP A 129 2.04 -8.31 14.65
CA ASP A 129 2.92 -9.41 15.04
C ASP A 129 3.74 -9.88 13.83
N LEU A 130 5.01 -9.46 13.82
CA LEU A 130 6.00 -9.86 12.82
C LEU A 130 6.90 -11.02 13.30
N SER A 131 6.63 -11.62 14.47
CA SER A 131 7.53 -12.63 15.07
C SER A 131 7.78 -13.87 14.19
N LYS A 132 6.81 -14.18 13.30
CA LYS A 132 6.88 -15.28 12.35
C LYS A 132 7.63 -14.92 11.06
N VAL A 133 7.85 -13.64 10.81
CA VAL A 133 8.53 -13.16 9.62
C VAL A 133 9.98 -12.88 10.00
N LYS A 134 10.91 -13.70 9.50
CA LYS A 134 12.34 -13.62 9.83
C LYS A 134 13.17 -13.50 8.56
N GLY A 135 14.10 -12.54 8.54
CA GLY A 135 15.09 -12.40 7.48
C GLY A 135 14.53 -11.88 6.17
N VAL A 136 13.42 -11.13 6.23
CA VAL A 136 12.76 -10.44 5.10
C VAL A 136 12.25 -9.07 5.56
N ASP A 137 13.04 -8.42 6.40
CA ASP A 137 12.66 -7.23 7.17
C ASP A 137 12.21 -6.07 6.24
N ASP A 138 12.87 -5.91 5.09
CA ASP A 138 12.52 -4.96 4.03
C ASP A 138 11.10 -5.18 3.45
N LEU A 139 10.69 -6.44 3.30
CA LEU A 139 9.38 -6.80 2.78
C LEU A 139 8.27 -6.56 3.81
N THR A 140 8.59 -6.75 5.10
CA THR A 140 7.67 -6.45 6.20
C THR A 140 7.45 -4.97 6.44
N ASN A 141 8.45 -4.13 6.19
CA ASN A 141 8.32 -2.69 6.33
C ASN A 141 7.31 -2.13 5.32
N ASN A 142 7.30 -2.62 4.08
CA ASN A 142 6.30 -2.25 3.07
C ASN A 142 4.88 -2.70 3.44
N LEU A 143 4.72 -3.86 4.10
CA LEU A 143 3.42 -4.34 4.58
C LEU A 143 2.79 -3.45 5.65
N THR A 144 3.62 -2.88 6.50
CA THR A 144 3.20 -2.04 7.61
C THR A 144 2.97 -0.57 7.24
N SER A 145 3.27 -0.18 6.00
CA SER A 145 3.24 1.23 5.56
C SER A 145 1.83 1.84 5.43
N GLY A 146 0.76 1.06 5.71
CA GLY A 146 -0.62 1.55 5.70
C GLY A 146 -1.23 1.67 4.30
N SER A 147 -0.63 1.10 3.27
CA SER A 147 -1.08 1.21 1.87
C SER A 147 -2.36 0.41 1.55
N ASN A 148 -2.69 -0.63 2.32
CA ASN A 148 -3.87 -1.47 2.06
C ASN A 148 -5.17 -0.91 2.65
N TYR A 149 -5.07 0.01 3.61
CA TYR A 149 -6.22 0.53 4.36
C TYR A 149 -6.17 2.06 4.36
N ALA A 150 -7.21 2.68 3.83
CA ALA A 150 -7.38 4.13 3.90
C ALA A 150 -7.58 4.59 5.36
N LEU A 151 -7.00 5.74 5.70
CA LEU A 151 -7.15 6.39 7.01
C LEU A 151 -8.32 7.38 6.99
N TYR A 152 -9.42 7.02 7.63
CA TYR A 152 -10.64 7.83 7.62
C TYR A 152 -10.61 9.00 8.64
N PRO A 153 -11.36 10.09 8.36
CA PRO A 153 -11.49 11.20 9.29
C PRO A 153 -12.53 10.89 10.38
N GLU A 154 -12.51 11.69 11.44
CA GLU A 154 -13.57 11.68 12.44
C GLU A 154 -14.83 12.36 11.90
N GLY A 155 -15.99 11.79 12.25
CA GLY A 155 -17.29 12.32 11.88
C GLY A 155 -17.63 12.22 10.39
N LYS A 156 -18.61 13.03 9.99
CA LYS A 156 -19.18 13.02 8.64
C LYS A 156 -18.45 14.00 7.73
N ILE A 157 -18.21 13.57 6.50
CA ILE A 157 -17.62 14.36 5.43
C ILE A 157 -18.57 14.53 4.25
N LYS A 158 -18.42 15.65 3.53
CA LYS A 158 -19.17 15.98 2.31
C LYS A 158 -18.27 15.99 1.08
N VAL A 159 -18.90 15.86 -0.09
CA VAL A 159 -18.17 15.97 -1.36
C VAL A 159 -17.42 17.30 -1.44
N GLY A 160 -16.13 17.25 -1.74
CA GLY A 160 -15.20 18.37 -1.78
C GLY A 160 -14.47 18.64 -0.48
N GLU A 161 -14.85 18.00 0.63
CA GLU A 161 -14.09 18.10 1.88
C GLU A 161 -12.83 17.23 1.82
N SER A 162 -11.75 17.74 2.42
CA SER A 162 -10.45 17.07 2.51
C SER A 162 -10.05 16.85 3.95
N TRP A 163 -9.23 15.84 4.19
CA TRP A 163 -8.58 15.60 5.47
C TRP A 163 -7.15 15.12 5.26
N GLU A 164 -6.31 15.37 6.25
CA GLU A 164 -4.88 15.13 6.17
C GLU A 164 -4.47 14.12 7.23
N LYS A 165 -3.49 13.28 6.89
CA LYS A 165 -2.90 12.28 7.79
C LYS A 165 -1.40 12.33 7.64
N ASN A 166 -0.72 12.34 8.78
CA ASN A 166 0.71 12.07 8.86
C ASN A 166 0.85 10.63 9.32
N ILE A 167 1.37 9.76 8.46
CA ILE A 167 1.66 8.38 8.85
C ILE A 167 2.94 8.40 9.67
N LYS A 168 2.86 7.86 10.89
CA LYS A 168 4.03 7.77 11.75
C LYS A 168 5.00 6.75 11.15
N PRO A 169 6.30 7.09 11.05
CA PRO A 169 7.29 6.10 10.63
C PRO A 169 7.33 4.92 11.60
N LEU A 170 7.74 3.78 11.05
CA LEU A 170 8.11 2.62 11.85
C LEU A 170 9.29 2.95 12.75
N LYS A 171 9.42 2.22 13.86
CA LYS A 171 10.54 2.37 14.79
C LYS A 171 11.86 2.14 14.04
N GLY A 172 12.72 3.16 14.00
CA GLY A 172 14.02 3.12 13.31
C GLY A 172 14.05 3.75 11.92
N SER A 173 12.91 4.24 11.42
CA SER A 173 12.81 5.03 10.19
C SER A 173 12.60 6.51 10.51
N GLU A 174 13.23 7.39 9.73
CA GLU A 174 12.94 8.84 9.75
C GLU A 174 11.97 9.25 8.64
N MET A 175 11.32 8.29 7.99
CA MET A 175 10.41 8.54 6.90
C MET A 175 9.19 9.34 7.37
N LYS A 176 8.84 10.39 6.62
CA LYS A 176 7.65 11.19 6.82
C LYS A 176 6.76 10.99 5.62
N VAL A 177 5.54 10.52 5.88
CA VAL A 177 4.51 10.38 4.85
C VAL A 177 3.36 11.29 5.23
N PHE A 178 3.07 12.24 4.36
CA PHE A 178 1.91 13.11 4.46
C PHE A 178 0.93 12.72 3.36
N ILE A 179 -0.33 12.56 3.71
CA ILE A 179 -1.40 12.24 2.77
C ILE A 179 -2.56 13.19 2.99
N LYS A 180 -3.02 13.81 1.91
CA LYS A 180 -4.28 14.54 1.83
C LYS A 180 -5.27 13.72 1.03
N TYR A 181 -6.41 13.46 1.64
CA TYR A 181 -7.55 12.80 1.00
C TYR A 181 -8.61 13.84 0.66
N THR A 182 -9.36 13.65 -0.42
CA THR A 182 -10.52 14.47 -0.76
C THR A 182 -11.70 13.61 -1.20
N LEU A 183 -12.88 13.82 -0.61
CA LEU A 183 -14.08 13.09 -1.02
C LEU A 183 -14.61 13.64 -2.35
N LEU A 184 -14.42 12.90 -3.44
CA LEU A 184 -14.85 13.34 -4.77
C LEU A 184 -16.32 13.06 -5.05
N LYS A 185 -16.82 11.91 -4.57
CA LYS A 185 -18.17 11.44 -4.94
C LYS A 185 -18.76 10.53 -3.89
N ILE A 186 -20.08 10.62 -3.71
CA ILE A 186 -20.88 9.69 -2.92
C ILE A 186 -21.98 9.10 -3.80
N THR A 187 -22.01 7.77 -3.93
CA THR A 187 -23.09 7.04 -4.61
C THR A 187 -23.99 6.35 -3.58
N LYS A 188 -24.80 5.37 -3.99
CA LYS A 188 -25.59 4.54 -3.06
C LYS A 188 -24.75 3.49 -2.34
N LYS A 189 -23.74 2.93 -3.01
CA LYS A 189 -22.92 1.81 -2.50
C LYS A 189 -21.48 2.19 -2.21
N GLN A 190 -20.96 3.20 -2.92
CA GLN A 190 -19.54 3.52 -2.91
C GLN A 190 -19.28 5.01 -2.77
N VAL A 191 -18.13 5.35 -2.19
CA VAL A 191 -17.52 6.67 -2.31
C VAL A 191 -16.28 6.61 -3.19
N VAL A 192 -15.94 7.75 -3.78
CA VAL A 192 -14.69 7.96 -4.52
C VAL A 192 -13.88 9.01 -3.76
N ILE A 193 -12.64 8.71 -3.45
CA ILE A 193 -11.73 9.54 -2.66
C ILE A 193 -10.45 9.74 -3.48
N SER A 194 -10.01 10.97 -3.71
CA SER A 194 -8.66 11.21 -4.23
C SER A 194 -7.64 11.19 -3.11
N LEU A 195 -6.41 10.86 -3.46
CA LEU A 195 -5.25 10.84 -2.60
C LEU A 195 -4.16 11.70 -3.25
N ASP A 196 -3.57 12.60 -2.48
CA ASP A 196 -2.39 13.37 -2.84
C ASP A 196 -1.41 13.30 -1.66
N GLY A 197 -0.19 12.84 -1.89
CA GLY A 197 0.76 12.58 -0.82
C GLY A 197 2.20 12.94 -1.15
N THR A 198 2.98 13.15 -0.09
CA THR A 198 4.42 13.38 -0.16
C THR A 198 5.14 12.43 0.79
N LEU A 199 6.28 11.93 0.34
CA LEU A 199 7.18 11.07 1.09
C LEU A 199 8.55 11.74 1.18
N SER A 200 9.17 11.66 2.35
CA SER A 200 10.58 12.08 2.53
C SER A 200 11.25 11.23 3.59
N GLY A 201 12.57 11.05 3.54
CA GLY A 201 13.32 10.31 4.56
C GLY A 201 14.82 10.49 4.41
N ASN A 202 15.53 10.49 5.54
CA ASN A 202 17.00 10.63 5.58
C ASN A 202 17.72 9.36 6.08
N VAL A 203 16.99 8.50 6.77
CA VAL A 203 17.48 7.22 7.27
C VAL A 203 16.38 6.18 7.07
N VAL A 204 16.72 5.11 6.39
CA VAL A 204 15.88 3.91 6.23
C VAL A 204 16.72 2.73 6.67
N ASP A 205 16.27 2.05 7.72
CA ASP A 205 16.92 0.87 8.30
C ASP A 205 18.41 1.08 8.64
N GLY A 206 18.74 2.22 9.25
CA GLY A 206 20.11 2.57 9.65
C GLY A 206 21.06 2.95 8.50
N THR A 207 20.58 2.94 7.25
CA THR A 207 21.32 3.43 6.08
C THR A 207 20.95 4.88 5.82
N GLU A 208 21.95 5.75 5.65
CA GLU A 208 21.73 7.12 5.16
C GLU A 208 21.22 7.05 3.71
N VAL A 209 20.00 7.52 3.53
CA VAL A 209 19.34 7.59 2.23
C VAL A 209 18.69 8.95 2.11
N LYS A 210 18.77 9.61 0.97
CA LYS A 210 17.90 10.74 0.69
C LYS A 210 16.73 10.23 -0.12
N LEU A 211 15.57 10.14 0.51
CA LEU A 211 14.31 9.78 -0.13
C LEU A 211 13.44 11.02 -0.22
N ASP A 212 12.93 11.30 -1.42
CA ASP A 212 11.91 12.30 -1.70
C ASP A 212 10.92 11.69 -2.68
N GLY A 213 9.64 12.00 -2.55
CA GLY A 213 8.66 11.49 -3.51
C GLY A 213 7.27 12.05 -3.36
N VAL A 214 6.47 11.81 -4.38
CA VAL A 214 5.05 12.18 -4.44
C VAL A 214 4.23 10.96 -4.79
N THR A 215 2.98 10.95 -4.34
CA THR A 215 2.00 9.96 -4.74
C THR A 215 0.67 10.62 -4.99
N GLU A 216 -0.02 10.17 -6.02
CA GLU A 216 -1.40 10.55 -6.30
C GLU A 216 -2.24 9.31 -6.58
N GLY A 217 -3.55 9.40 -6.39
CA GLY A 217 -4.40 8.25 -6.66
C GLY A 217 -5.87 8.47 -6.40
N GLU A 218 -6.64 7.42 -6.67
CA GLU A 218 -8.07 7.36 -6.42
C GLU A 218 -8.43 6.05 -5.72
N LEU A 219 -9.29 6.14 -4.71
CA LEU A 219 -9.82 5.01 -3.94
C LEU A 219 -11.34 4.94 -4.14
N ILE A 220 -11.82 3.76 -4.49
CA ILE A 220 -13.25 3.42 -4.50
C ILE A 220 -13.53 2.55 -3.29
N VAL A 221 -14.38 3.02 -2.38
CA VAL A 221 -14.65 2.38 -1.08
C VAL A 221 -16.13 2.00 -0.98
N ASP A 222 -16.43 0.80 -0.49
CA ASP A 222 -17.80 0.38 -0.15
C ASP A 222 -18.27 1.10 1.12
N ILE A 223 -19.41 1.78 1.05
CA ILE A 223 -19.95 2.60 2.14
C ILE A 223 -20.39 1.73 3.34
N ASN A 224 -20.81 0.49 3.11
CA ASN A 224 -21.39 -0.34 4.17
C ASN A 224 -20.32 -1.00 5.03
N THR A 225 -19.17 -1.34 4.43
CA THR A 225 -18.07 -2.02 5.13
C THR A 225 -16.89 -1.10 5.40
N GLY A 226 -16.75 -0.01 4.65
CA GLY A 226 -15.55 0.84 4.65
C GLY A 226 -14.36 0.21 3.96
N MET A 227 -14.51 -0.95 3.32
CA MET A 227 -13.42 -1.61 2.61
C MET A 227 -13.19 -0.96 1.24
N LEU A 228 -11.93 -0.95 0.84
CA LEU A 228 -11.56 -0.70 -0.54
C LEU A 228 -12.30 -1.69 -1.46
N VAL A 229 -12.68 -1.23 -2.64
CA VAL A 229 -13.17 -2.04 -3.76
C VAL A 229 -12.13 -2.02 -4.88
N ASN A 230 -11.60 -0.83 -5.17
CA ASN A 230 -10.54 -0.64 -6.13
C ASN A 230 -9.70 0.60 -5.75
N SER A 231 -8.40 0.57 -6.05
CA SER A 231 -7.56 1.76 -6.06
C SER A 231 -6.68 1.80 -7.31
N THR A 232 -6.33 3.03 -7.71
CA THR A 232 -5.23 3.32 -8.62
C THR A 232 -4.32 4.34 -7.97
N MET A 233 -3.01 4.11 -7.98
CA MET A 233 -2.02 5.01 -7.40
C MET A 233 -0.83 5.16 -8.34
N ASP A 234 -0.39 6.39 -8.51
CA ASP A 234 0.87 6.73 -9.15
C ASP A 234 1.84 7.24 -8.09
N ILE A 235 3.09 6.82 -8.20
CA ILE A 235 4.15 7.10 -7.24
C ILE A 235 5.40 7.49 -8.03
N ASP A 236 6.00 8.61 -7.67
CA ASP A 236 7.28 9.07 -8.19
C ASP A 236 8.23 9.26 -7.01
N LEU A 237 9.29 8.46 -6.95
CA LEU A 237 10.29 8.50 -5.89
C LEU A 237 11.67 8.79 -6.47
N THR A 238 12.39 9.70 -5.83
CA THR A 238 13.83 9.86 -5.97
C THR A 238 14.51 9.32 -4.71
N ILE A 239 15.49 8.45 -4.90
CA ILE A 239 16.28 7.85 -3.83
C ILE A 239 17.76 8.08 -4.13
N GLU A 240 18.52 8.59 -3.18
CA GLU A 240 19.99 8.58 -3.23
C GLU A 240 20.50 7.69 -2.10
N ILE A 241 21.11 6.56 -2.45
CA ILE A 241 21.71 5.64 -1.49
C ILE A 241 23.20 5.94 -1.38
N GLU A 242 23.72 6.11 -0.17
CA GLU A 242 25.15 6.22 0.08
C GLU A 242 25.71 4.89 0.60
N GLN A 243 26.56 4.22 -0.20
CA GLN A 243 27.23 2.99 0.21
C GLN A 243 28.74 3.08 -0.08
N GLN A 244 29.55 2.84 0.96
CA GLN A 244 31.02 2.84 0.87
C GLN A 244 31.61 4.12 0.24
N GLY A 245 30.96 5.28 0.49
CA GLY A 245 31.35 6.58 -0.05
C GLY A 245 30.95 6.83 -1.52
N MET A 246 30.18 5.94 -2.14
CA MET A 246 29.57 6.14 -3.45
C MET A 246 28.09 6.48 -3.29
N LYS A 247 27.64 7.49 -4.04
CA LYS A 247 26.23 7.88 -4.15
C LYS A 247 25.61 7.21 -5.37
N ILE A 248 24.51 6.51 -5.16
CA ILE A 248 23.75 5.82 -6.20
C ILE A 248 22.37 6.50 -6.27
N PRO A 249 22.17 7.48 -7.17
CA PRO A 249 20.85 8.04 -7.41
C PRO A 249 19.99 7.05 -8.17
N ALA A 250 18.73 6.96 -7.78
CA ALA A 250 17.69 6.18 -8.42
C ALA A 250 16.40 7.00 -8.50
N ASN A 251 15.66 6.85 -9.59
CA ASN A 251 14.29 7.33 -9.75
C ASN A 251 13.39 6.12 -9.99
N ILE A 252 12.25 6.08 -9.31
CA ILE A 252 11.28 5.02 -9.39
C ILE A 252 9.95 5.65 -9.74
N ILE A 253 9.46 5.36 -10.95
CA ILE A 253 8.10 5.69 -11.35
C ILE A 253 7.30 4.41 -11.22
N SER A 254 6.21 4.45 -10.48
CA SER A 254 5.36 3.30 -10.23
C SER A 254 3.91 3.64 -10.45
N THR A 255 3.19 2.73 -11.10
CA THR A 255 1.73 2.72 -11.12
C THR A 255 1.25 1.46 -10.41
N SER A 256 0.19 1.56 -9.62
CA SER A 256 -0.40 0.43 -8.91
C SER A 256 -1.90 0.42 -9.10
N THR A 257 -2.45 -0.77 -9.31
CA THR A 257 -3.89 -1.01 -9.23
C THR A 257 -4.16 -2.09 -8.21
N THR A 258 -5.08 -1.85 -7.28
CA THR A 258 -5.56 -2.87 -6.36
C THR A 258 -7.05 -3.10 -6.56
N THR A 259 -7.49 -4.35 -6.55
CA THR A 259 -8.90 -4.73 -6.49
C THR A 259 -9.13 -5.58 -5.25
N VAL A 260 -10.27 -5.37 -4.59
CA VAL A 260 -10.61 -6.08 -3.36
C VAL A 260 -11.96 -6.76 -3.52
N VAL A 261 -11.99 -8.06 -3.22
CA VAL A 261 -13.17 -8.91 -3.38
C VAL A 261 -13.50 -9.56 -2.05
N LYS A 262 -14.75 -9.46 -1.60
CA LYS A 262 -15.25 -10.21 -0.45
C LYS A 262 -15.40 -11.69 -0.81
N LYS A 263 -14.89 -12.59 0.02
CA LYS A 263 -14.97 -14.05 -0.16
C LYS A 263 -16.08 -14.67 0.68
#